data_AF-A0AAD6U126-F1
#
_entry.id   AF-A0AAD6U126-F1
#
_cell.length_a   1.000
_cell.length_b   1.000
_cell.length_c   1.000
_cell.angle_alpha   90.00
_cell.angle_beta   90.00
_cell.angle_gamma   90.00
#
_symmetry.space_group_name_H-M   'P 1'
#
loop_
_entity.id
_entity.type
_entity.pdbx_description
1 polymer ?
#
loop_
_entity_poly.entity_id
_entity_poly.type
_entity_poly.pdbx_seq_one_letter_code
_entity_poly.pdbx_strand_id
1 'polypeptide(L)'
;MARLSEIFDAPDAEVTFQSCDGMLFGIHRLNLQINTEGFAAPEFSTAGEIVALTESSATLELLFQFIYPRRHPVLDDIPFDHLAALAEAAEKYQVFAAMSVCRLHMRDVLPDHAPEVLTYAAKHDYATLVHAAAPFTFDVPLASVVAMLPQHLILPWVRYHDAWNALLNAAISEYQGAHCAQCRFWRAQRPAIAQQFGHALRSLRRLDEIFADRGEKPPTCCEDAKLLWRTEIEQGMKAIPSFTSFV
;
A
#
# COMPACT_ATOMS: atom_id res chain seq x y z
N MET A 1 -21.77 -29.29 -14.97
CA MET A 1 -22.93 -28.38 -15.03
C MET A 1 -22.48 -27.06 -14.44
N ALA A 2 -22.75 -25.94 -15.12
CA ALA A 2 -22.48 -24.62 -14.55
C ALA A 2 -23.41 -24.38 -13.36
N ARG A 3 -22.87 -23.89 -12.24
CA ARG A 3 -23.65 -23.57 -11.02
C ARG A 3 -24.09 -22.12 -11.12
N LEU A 4 -25.28 -21.79 -10.59
CA LEU A 4 -25.80 -20.43 -10.53
C LEU A 4 -25.54 -19.83 -9.13
N SER A 5 -25.23 -18.54 -9.05
CA SER A 5 -25.06 -17.83 -7.79
C SER A 5 -26.34 -17.74 -7.00
N GLU A 6 -26.31 -18.14 -5.74
CA GLU A 6 -27.45 -18.06 -4.81
C GLU A 6 -27.83 -16.60 -4.47
N ILE A 7 -26.96 -15.64 -4.77
CA ILE A 7 -27.18 -14.21 -4.53
C ILE A 7 -27.63 -13.49 -5.80
N PHE A 8 -27.22 -14.00 -6.97
CA PHE A 8 -27.42 -13.38 -8.28
C PHE A 8 -28.04 -14.39 -9.26
N ASP A 9 -29.24 -14.88 -8.94
CA ASP A 9 -30.03 -15.84 -9.73
C ASP A 9 -31.40 -15.30 -10.18
N ALA A 10 -31.57 -13.98 -10.18
CA ALA A 10 -32.85 -13.34 -10.49
C ALA A 10 -33.33 -13.74 -11.92
N PRO A 11 -34.58 -14.22 -12.07
CA PRO A 11 -35.08 -14.73 -13.35
C PRO A 11 -35.30 -13.62 -14.40
N ASP A 12 -35.38 -12.37 -13.96
CA ASP A 12 -35.51 -11.16 -14.78
C ASP A 12 -34.17 -10.50 -15.11
N ALA A 13 -33.04 -11.06 -14.68
CA ALA A 13 -31.72 -10.58 -15.05
C ALA A 13 -31.46 -10.72 -16.56
N GLU A 14 -31.03 -9.64 -17.22
CA GLU A 14 -30.84 -9.63 -18.67
C GLU A 14 -29.43 -9.97 -19.14
N VAL A 15 -28.45 -10.00 -18.22
CA VAL A 15 -27.05 -10.30 -18.52
C VAL A 15 -26.60 -11.46 -17.64
N THR A 16 -25.94 -12.46 -18.24
CA THR A 16 -25.34 -13.56 -17.50
C THR A 16 -23.82 -13.50 -17.65
N PHE A 17 -23.10 -13.34 -16.54
CA PHE A 17 -21.66 -13.49 -16.49
C PHE A 17 -21.28 -14.90 -16.04
N GLN A 18 -20.15 -15.39 -16.53
CA GLN A 18 -19.52 -16.62 -16.06
C GLN A 18 -18.14 -16.31 -15.48
N SER A 19 -17.89 -16.75 -14.25
CA SER A 19 -16.56 -16.68 -13.64
C SER A 19 -15.58 -17.69 -14.26
N CYS A 20 -14.28 -17.52 -14.00
CA CYS A 20 -13.27 -18.45 -14.50
C CYS A 20 -13.37 -19.87 -13.90
N ASP A 21 -14.01 -20.01 -12.74
CA ASP A 21 -14.35 -21.27 -12.08
C ASP A 21 -15.76 -21.78 -12.42
N GLY A 22 -16.43 -21.18 -13.42
CA GLY A 22 -17.62 -21.72 -14.07
C GLY A 22 -18.95 -21.41 -13.39
N MET A 23 -18.98 -20.51 -12.42
CA MET A 23 -20.19 -20.00 -11.76
C MET A 23 -20.88 -18.95 -12.62
N LEU A 24 -22.21 -19.00 -12.69
CA LEU A 24 -23.04 -18.07 -13.43
C LEU A 24 -23.65 -17.01 -12.51
N PHE A 25 -23.68 -15.77 -12.98
CA PHE A 25 -24.26 -14.61 -12.28
C PHE A 25 -25.25 -13.90 -13.18
N GLY A 26 -26.53 -13.91 -12.81
CA GLY A 26 -27.58 -13.12 -13.43
C GLY A 26 -27.57 -11.70 -12.88
N ILE A 27 -27.22 -10.73 -13.72
CA ILE A 27 -27.08 -9.32 -13.36
C ILE A 27 -28.03 -8.45 -14.17
N HIS A 28 -28.70 -7.52 -13.49
CA HIS A 28 -29.55 -6.52 -14.15
C HIS A 28 -28.70 -5.48 -14.90
N ARG A 29 -29.02 -5.26 -16.19
CA ARG A 29 -28.25 -4.34 -17.05
C ARG A 29 -28.21 -2.92 -16.48
N LEU A 30 -29.31 -2.45 -15.90
CA LEU A 30 -29.42 -1.11 -15.32
C LEU A 30 -28.41 -0.88 -14.18
N ASN A 31 -28.17 -1.89 -13.34
CA ASN A 31 -27.23 -1.79 -12.22
C ASN A 31 -25.79 -1.67 -12.72
N LEU A 32 -25.44 -2.37 -13.80
CA LEU A 32 -24.13 -2.23 -14.45
C LEU A 32 -23.95 -0.82 -15.02
N GLN A 33 -24.93 -0.34 -15.79
CA GLN A 33 -24.87 0.96 -16.45
C GLN A 33 -24.73 2.14 -15.47
N ILE A 34 -25.36 2.04 -14.29
CA ILE A 34 -25.32 3.10 -13.30
C ILE A 34 -24.03 3.08 -12.47
N ASN A 35 -23.51 1.90 -12.14
CA ASN A 35 -22.46 1.76 -11.12
C ASN A 35 -21.07 1.44 -11.69
N THR A 36 -20.94 1.23 -13.00
CA THR A 36 -19.72 0.71 -13.62
C THR A 36 -19.47 1.34 -14.99
N GLU A 37 -18.21 1.45 -15.40
CA GLU A 37 -17.83 1.83 -16.78
C GLU A 37 -17.18 0.69 -17.57
N GLY A 38 -16.48 -0.24 -16.89
CA GLY A 38 -15.68 -1.27 -17.55
C GLY A 38 -16.47 -2.53 -17.95
N PHE A 39 -17.73 -2.65 -17.54
CA PHE A 39 -18.61 -3.68 -18.10
C PHE A 39 -19.18 -3.18 -19.43
N ALA A 40 -18.76 -3.80 -20.53
CA ALA A 40 -19.42 -3.65 -21.82
C ALA A 40 -20.80 -4.32 -21.74
N ALA A 41 -21.79 -3.64 -21.15
CA ALA A 41 -23.17 -4.06 -21.23
C ALA A 41 -23.59 -3.95 -22.70
N PRO A 42 -23.96 -5.04 -23.38
CA PRO A 42 -24.39 -4.95 -24.76
C PRO A 42 -25.62 -4.04 -24.85
N GLU A 43 -25.60 -3.09 -25.79
CA GLU A 43 -26.69 -2.13 -26.03
C GLU A 43 -28.02 -2.84 -26.39
N PHE A 44 -27.95 -4.12 -26.76
CA PHE A 44 -29.06 -4.98 -27.12
C PHE A 44 -29.21 -6.16 -26.15
N SER A 45 -30.39 -6.80 -26.18
CA SER A 45 -30.62 -8.07 -25.48
C SER A 45 -29.59 -9.09 -25.98
N THR A 46 -28.85 -9.70 -25.04
CA THR A 46 -27.82 -10.70 -25.33
C THR A 46 -28.38 -12.02 -25.82
N ALA A 47 -29.71 -12.18 -25.96
CA ALA A 47 -30.36 -13.42 -26.38
C ALA A 47 -29.87 -14.68 -25.63
N GLY A 48 -29.42 -14.52 -24.37
CA GLY A 48 -28.84 -15.60 -23.56
C GLY A 48 -27.33 -15.80 -23.72
N GLU A 49 -26.60 -14.86 -24.31
CA GLU A 49 -25.13 -14.88 -24.35
C GLU A 49 -24.55 -14.80 -22.93
N ILE A 50 -23.67 -15.75 -22.63
CA ILE A 50 -22.92 -15.82 -21.39
C ILE A 50 -21.58 -15.12 -21.60
N VAL A 51 -21.33 -14.06 -20.83
CA VAL A 51 -20.08 -13.31 -20.91
C VAL A 51 -19.07 -13.89 -19.92
N ALA A 52 -18.02 -14.52 -20.43
CA ALA A 52 -16.96 -15.08 -19.60
C ALA A 52 -16.03 -13.98 -19.05
N LEU A 53 -15.78 -14.01 -17.74
CA LEU A 53 -14.88 -13.13 -17.01
C LEU A 53 -13.67 -13.93 -16.48
N THR A 54 -12.57 -13.24 -16.19
CA THR A 54 -11.32 -13.90 -15.75
C THR A 54 -11.25 -14.11 -14.24
N GLU A 55 -12.13 -13.46 -13.51
CA GLU A 55 -12.19 -13.43 -12.06
C GLU A 55 -12.92 -14.66 -11.51
N SER A 56 -12.55 -15.06 -10.29
CA SER A 56 -13.17 -16.17 -9.59
C SER A 56 -14.61 -15.83 -9.17
N SER A 57 -15.42 -16.86 -8.90
CA SER A 57 -16.75 -16.69 -8.34
C SER A 57 -16.74 -15.89 -7.03
N ALA A 58 -15.76 -16.14 -6.15
CA ALA A 58 -15.62 -15.43 -4.87
C ALA A 58 -15.37 -13.93 -5.06
N THR A 59 -14.50 -13.56 -6.02
CA THR A 59 -14.23 -12.15 -6.35
C THR A 59 -15.45 -11.47 -6.94
N LEU A 60 -16.11 -12.12 -7.91
CA LEU A 60 -17.27 -11.55 -8.59
C LEU A 60 -18.48 -11.42 -7.66
N GLU A 61 -18.68 -12.35 -6.74
CA GLU A 61 -19.77 -12.25 -5.77
C GLU A 61 -19.60 -11.04 -4.83
N LEU A 62 -18.37 -10.72 -4.41
CA LEU A 62 -18.09 -9.49 -3.66
C LEU A 62 -18.30 -8.26 -4.54
N LEU A 63 -17.74 -8.26 -5.75
CA LEU A 63 -17.82 -7.14 -6.68
C LEU A 63 -19.27 -6.78 -7.04
N PHE A 64 -20.09 -7.78 -7.38
CA PHE A 64 -21.48 -7.57 -7.76
C PHE A 64 -22.36 -7.12 -6.59
N GLN A 65 -21.94 -7.29 -5.34
CA GLN A 65 -22.69 -6.70 -4.22
C GLN A 65 -22.58 -5.17 -4.19
N PHE A 66 -21.51 -4.59 -4.75
CA PHE A 66 -21.34 -3.13 -4.86
C PHE A 66 -22.16 -2.49 -5.99
N ILE A 67 -22.65 -3.26 -6.96
CA ILE A 67 -23.45 -2.71 -8.07
C ILE A 67 -24.96 -2.71 -7.78
N TYR A 68 -25.41 -3.43 -6.75
CA TYR A 68 -26.82 -3.47 -6.35
C TYR A 68 -27.10 -2.45 -5.24
N PRO A 69 -28.33 -1.90 -5.16
CA PRO A 69 -28.76 -0.99 -4.11
C PRO A 69 -28.98 -1.74 -2.79
N ARG A 70 -27.89 -2.21 -2.19
CA ARG A 70 -27.85 -2.98 -0.95
C ARG A 70 -26.72 -2.48 -0.06
N ARG A 71 -26.67 -2.98 1.17
CA ARG A 71 -25.50 -2.76 2.03
C ARG A 71 -24.29 -3.42 1.37
N HIS A 72 -23.20 -2.65 1.26
CA HIS A 72 -21.93 -3.15 0.75
C HIS A 72 -21.41 -4.29 1.64
N PRO A 73 -20.67 -5.25 1.06
CA PRO A 73 -20.06 -6.32 1.85
C PRO A 73 -19.05 -5.75 2.85
N VAL A 74 -18.96 -6.39 4.01
CA VAL A 74 -17.93 -6.08 5.02
C VAL A 74 -16.64 -6.76 4.60
N LEU A 75 -15.53 -6.01 4.57
CA LEU A 75 -14.22 -6.51 4.14
C LEU A 75 -13.20 -6.59 5.28
N ASP A 76 -13.60 -6.34 6.54
CA ASP A 76 -12.68 -6.22 7.69
C ASP A 76 -11.84 -7.48 7.94
N ASP A 77 -12.38 -8.68 7.68
CA ASP A 77 -11.74 -9.96 8.02
C ASP A 77 -11.52 -10.88 6.81
N ILE A 78 -11.55 -10.34 5.58
CA ILE A 78 -11.28 -11.17 4.40
C ILE A 78 -9.77 -11.40 4.24
N PRO A 79 -9.33 -12.58 3.78
CA PRO A 79 -7.93 -12.80 3.42
C PRO A 79 -7.43 -11.75 2.43
N PHE A 80 -6.17 -11.30 2.59
CA PHE A 80 -5.59 -10.26 1.73
C PHE A 80 -5.68 -10.62 0.24
N ASP A 81 -5.46 -11.89 -0.13
CA ASP A 81 -5.57 -12.33 -1.52
C ASP A 81 -6.96 -12.07 -2.12
N HIS A 82 -8.02 -12.20 -1.31
CA HIS A 82 -9.39 -11.87 -1.74
C HIS A 82 -9.59 -10.36 -1.86
N LEU A 83 -9.05 -9.56 -0.93
CA LEU A 83 -9.07 -8.09 -1.01
C LEU A 83 -8.33 -7.60 -2.26
N ALA A 84 -7.14 -8.14 -2.53
CA ALA A 84 -6.32 -7.78 -3.68
C ALA A 84 -7.02 -8.15 -5.00
N ALA A 85 -7.59 -9.35 -5.08
CA ALA A 85 -8.37 -9.76 -6.25
C ALA A 85 -9.61 -8.88 -6.47
N LEU A 86 -10.32 -8.52 -5.39
CA LEU A 86 -11.47 -7.62 -5.46
C LEU A 86 -11.04 -6.20 -5.91
N ALA A 87 -9.94 -5.68 -5.37
CA ALA A 87 -9.43 -4.37 -5.72
C ALA A 87 -9.05 -4.30 -7.21
N GLU A 88 -8.31 -5.28 -7.71
CA GLU A 88 -7.96 -5.36 -9.14
C GLU A 88 -9.19 -5.49 -10.05
N ALA A 89 -10.19 -6.28 -9.64
CA ALA A 89 -11.44 -6.39 -10.37
C ALA A 89 -12.25 -5.08 -10.33
N ALA A 90 -12.28 -4.39 -9.19
CA ALA A 90 -12.95 -3.10 -9.05
C ALA A 90 -12.36 -2.03 -9.96
N GLU A 91 -11.03 -1.98 -10.09
CA GLU A 91 -10.33 -1.09 -11.02
C GLU A 91 -10.61 -1.46 -12.48
N LYS A 92 -10.45 -2.75 -12.82
CA LYS A 92 -10.66 -3.27 -14.19
C LYS A 92 -12.06 -2.97 -14.72
N TYR A 93 -13.07 -3.15 -13.88
CA TYR A 93 -14.47 -2.93 -14.25
C TYR A 93 -14.98 -1.54 -13.86
N GLN A 94 -14.13 -0.70 -13.27
CA GLN A 94 -14.45 0.63 -12.79
C GLN A 94 -15.71 0.66 -11.91
N VAL A 95 -15.78 -0.25 -10.93
CA VAL A 95 -16.86 -0.28 -9.93
C VAL A 95 -16.51 0.72 -8.84
N PHE A 96 -16.88 1.99 -9.04
CA PHE A 96 -16.38 3.13 -8.27
C PHE A 96 -16.54 3.02 -6.75
N ALA A 97 -17.68 2.45 -6.30
CA ALA A 97 -17.92 2.20 -4.89
C ALA A 97 -16.93 1.18 -4.31
N ALA A 98 -16.67 0.09 -5.04
CA ALA A 98 -15.71 -0.94 -4.65
C ALA A 98 -14.27 -0.40 -4.69
N MET A 99 -13.90 0.39 -5.71
CA MET A 99 -12.56 1.03 -5.80
C MET A 99 -12.27 1.87 -4.54
N SER A 100 -13.24 2.71 -4.13
CA SER A 100 -13.10 3.58 -2.97
C SER A 100 -12.93 2.79 -1.67
N VAL A 101 -13.73 1.74 -1.48
CA VAL A 101 -13.68 0.89 -0.29
C VAL A 101 -12.39 0.04 -0.27
N CYS A 102 -12.03 -0.60 -1.39
CA CYS A 102 -10.82 -1.39 -1.50
C CYS A 102 -9.57 -0.54 -1.22
N ARG A 103 -9.50 0.70 -1.72
CA ARG A 103 -8.38 1.61 -1.43
C ARG A 103 -8.22 1.91 0.06
N LEU A 104 -9.32 2.02 0.81
CA LEU A 104 -9.27 2.21 2.26
C LEU A 104 -8.70 0.97 2.95
N HIS A 105 -9.22 -0.21 2.63
CA HIS A 105 -8.73 -1.47 3.21
C HIS A 105 -7.27 -1.77 2.81
N MET A 106 -6.85 -1.43 1.59
CA MET A 106 -5.45 -1.51 1.17
C MET A 106 -4.53 -0.66 2.03
N ARG A 107 -5.01 0.46 2.58
CA ARG A 107 -4.25 1.26 3.53
C ARG A 107 -4.19 0.61 4.91
N ASP A 108 -5.27 -0.03 5.33
CA ASP A 108 -5.41 -0.60 6.68
C ASP A 108 -4.59 -1.89 6.86
N VAL A 109 -4.24 -2.58 5.77
CA VAL A 109 -3.34 -3.75 5.78
C VAL A 109 -1.83 -3.39 5.81
N LEU A 110 -1.49 -2.09 5.85
CA LEU A 110 -0.11 -1.67 6.10
C LEU A 110 0.23 -1.85 7.59
N PRO A 111 1.43 -2.33 7.94
CA PRO A 111 2.60 -2.51 7.05
C PRO A 111 2.71 -3.88 6.37
N ASP A 112 1.85 -4.83 6.72
CA ASP A 112 2.08 -6.27 6.50
C ASP A 112 2.13 -6.66 5.01
N HIS A 113 1.36 -5.98 4.16
CA HIS A 113 1.29 -6.20 2.71
C HIS A 113 1.82 -5.02 1.88
N ALA A 114 2.82 -4.30 2.42
CA ALA A 114 3.30 -3.07 1.78
C ALA A 114 3.80 -3.20 0.33
N PRO A 115 4.53 -4.25 -0.08
CA PRO A 115 4.95 -4.41 -1.48
C PRO A 115 3.78 -4.54 -2.46
N GLU A 116 2.77 -5.31 -2.08
CA GLU A 116 1.56 -5.55 -2.87
C GLU A 116 0.70 -4.29 -2.93
N VAL A 117 0.52 -3.60 -1.80
CA VAL A 117 -0.19 -2.31 -1.73
C VAL A 117 0.53 -1.24 -2.55
N LEU A 118 1.86 -1.18 -2.50
CA LEU A 118 2.66 -0.26 -3.32
C LEU A 118 2.43 -0.52 -4.81
N THR A 119 2.43 -1.79 -5.22
CA THR A 119 2.23 -2.20 -6.62
C THR A 119 0.83 -1.84 -7.10
N TYR A 120 -0.20 -2.16 -6.33
CA TYR A 120 -1.59 -1.79 -6.60
C TYR A 120 -1.72 -0.25 -6.71
N ALA A 121 -1.24 0.48 -5.72
CA ALA A 121 -1.36 1.94 -5.68
C ALA A 121 -0.60 2.61 -6.84
N ALA A 122 0.56 2.09 -7.21
CA ALA A 122 1.36 2.58 -8.33
C ALA A 122 0.67 2.29 -9.67
N LYS A 123 0.08 1.10 -9.83
CA LYS A 123 -0.61 0.67 -11.06
C LYS A 123 -1.86 1.50 -11.36
N HIS A 124 -2.58 1.93 -10.32
CA HIS A 124 -3.86 2.64 -10.44
C HIS A 124 -3.78 4.12 -9.99
N ASP A 125 -2.58 4.69 -10.03
CA ASP A 125 -2.32 6.13 -9.80
C ASP A 125 -2.78 6.68 -8.43
N TYR A 126 -2.79 5.85 -7.38
CA TYR A 126 -3.08 6.27 -6.00
C TYR A 126 -1.85 6.82 -5.29
N ALA A 127 -1.43 8.01 -5.71
CA ALA A 127 -0.19 8.64 -5.27
C ALA A 127 -0.06 8.81 -3.74
N THR A 128 -1.16 9.07 -3.03
CA THR A 128 -1.19 9.15 -1.55
C THR A 128 -0.96 7.80 -0.88
N LEU A 129 -1.48 6.72 -1.48
CA LEU A 129 -1.28 5.36 -0.99
C LEU A 129 0.13 4.85 -1.31
N VAL A 130 0.68 5.21 -2.48
CA VAL A 130 2.11 4.99 -2.79
C VAL A 130 2.99 5.63 -1.73
N HIS A 131 2.74 6.91 -1.39
CA HIS A 131 3.49 7.59 -0.34
C HIS A 131 3.36 6.90 1.03
N ALA A 132 2.17 6.42 1.38
CA ALA A 132 1.94 5.72 2.65
C ALA A 132 2.66 4.36 2.69
N ALA A 133 2.67 3.60 1.59
CA ALA A 133 3.30 2.28 1.51
C ALA A 133 4.83 2.35 1.40
N ALA A 134 5.38 3.41 0.79
CA ALA A 134 6.79 3.50 0.42
C ALA A 134 7.78 3.26 1.59
N PRO A 135 7.60 3.83 2.79
CA PRO A 135 8.53 3.62 3.90
C PRO A 135 8.57 2.18 4.42
N PHE A 136 7.55 1.39 4.12
CA PHE A 136 7.44 -0.01 4.53
C PHE A 136 8.10 -0.97 3.52
N THR A 137 8.48 -0.49 2.34
CA THR A 137 9.18 -1.31 1.33
C THR A 137 10.70 -1.12 1.33
N PHE A 138 11.24 -0.32 2.25
CA PHE A 138 12.69 -0.13 2.43
C PHE A 138 13.45 -1.40 2.86
N ASP A 139 12.74 -2.41 3.36
CA ASP A 139 13.28 -3.75 3.63
C ASP A 139 13.37 -4.65 2.39
N VAL A 140 12.70 -4.25 1.31
CA VAL A 140 12.70 -4.97 0.04
C VAL A 140 13.88 -4.49 -0.81
N PRO A 141 14.62 -5.41 -1.48
CA PRO A 141 15.68 -4.99 -2.39
C PRO A 141 15.16 -4.00 -3.44
N LEU A 142 15.88 -2.88 -3.65
CA LEU A 142 15.47 -1.82 -4.56
C LEU A 142 15.14 -2.35 -5.97
N ALA A 143 15.94 -3.30 -6.47
CA ALA A 143 15.70 -3.93 -7.76
C ALA A 143 14.35 -4.66 -7.84
N SER A 144 13.94 -5.32 -6.75
CA SER A 144 12.64 -5.99 -6.66
C SER A 144 11.51 -4.97 -6.67
N VAL A 145 11.64 -3.86 -5.94
CA VAL A 145 10.63 -2.78 -5.95
C VAL A 145 10.50 -2.16 -7.33
N VAL A 146 11.62 -1.79 -7.95
CA VAL A 146 11.65 -1.20 -9.30
C VAL A 146 11.01 -2.13 -10.34
N ALA A 147 11.18 -3.44 -10.22
CA ALA A 147 10.56 -4.41 -11.14
C ALA A 147 9.03 -4.48 -11.02
N MET A 148 8.45 -4.06 -9.89
CA MET A 148 7.00 -4.05 -9.67
C MET A 148 6.34 -2.72 -10.08
N LEU A 149 7.12 -1.66 -10.26
CA LEU A 149 6.58 -0.34 -10.55
C LEU A 149 6.33 -0.13 -12.05
N PRO A 150 5.27 0.62 -12.43
CA PRO A 150 5.13 1.15 -13.78
C PRO A 150 6.36 1.95 -14.20
N GLN A 151 6.74 1.86 -15.48
CA GLN A 151 7.97 2.46 -16.00
C GLN A 151 8.13 3.96 -15.68
N HIS A 152 7.02 4.70 -15.74
CA HIS A 152 7.00 6.14 -15.47
C HIS A 152 7.25 6.49 -13.99
N LEU A 153 7.07 5.54 -13.07
CA LEU A 153 7.31 5.73 -11.63
C LEU A 153 8.71 5.29 -11.17
N ILE A 154 9.51 4.65 -12.03
CA ILE A 154 10.85 4.17 -11.67
C ILE A 154 11.78 5.32 -11.29
N LEU A 155 11.89 6.35 -12.13
CA LEU A 155 12.75 7.51 -11.82
C LEU A 155 12.26 8.30 -10.59
N PRO A 156 10.95 8.60 -10.45
CA PRO A 156 10.40 9.15 -9.21
C PRO A 156 10.79 8.34 -7.97
N TRP A 157 10.67 7.00 -8.04
CA TRP A 157 11.03 6.10 -6.96
C TRP A 157 12.52 6.15 -6.61
N VAL A 158 13.40 6.13 -7.61
CA VAL A 158 14.84 6.24 -7.39
C VAL A 158 15.20 7.56 -6.70
N ARG A 159 14.61 8.69 -7.12
CA ARG A 159 14.84 10.00 -6.49
C ARG A 159 14.32 10.07 -5.06
N TYR A 160 13.14 9.51 -4.81
CA TYR A 160 12.59 9.41 -3.47
C TYR A 160 13.51 8.58 -2.57
N HIS A 161 13.92 7.39 -3.04
CA HIS A 161 14.85 6.51 -2.33
C HIS A 161 16.22 7.18 -2.09
N ASP A 162 16.74 7.93 -3.06
CA ASP A 162 17.99 8.70 -2.91
C ASP A 162 17.88 9.79 -1.82
N ALA A 163 16.77 10.53 -1.76
CA ALA A 163 16.53 11.51 -0.71
C ALA A 163 16.53 10.89 0.70
N TRP A 164 15.91 9.71 0.85
CA TRP A 164 15.98 8.95 2.10
C TRP A 164 17.38 8.45 2.43
N ASN A 165 18.16 8.02 1.43
CA ASN A 165 19.55 7.61 1.66
C ASN A 165 20.45 8.78 2.03
N ALA A 166 20.25 9.95 1.43
CA ALA A 166 20.96 11.16 1.81
C ALA A 166 20.71 11.50 3.28
N LEU A 167 19.45 11.44 3.73
CA LEU A 167 19.10 11.62 5.15
C LEU A 167 19.76 10.57 6.05
N LEU A 168 19.73 9.29 5.67
CA LEU A 168 20.37 8.22 6.44
C LEU A 168 21.88 8.43 6.57
N ASN A 169 22.54 8.80 5.47
CA ASN A 169 23.96 9.07 5.46
C ASN A 169 24.29 10.25 6.37
N ALA A 170 23.56 11.37 6.26
CA ALA A 170 23.71 12.51 7.15
C ALA A 170 23.49 12.13 8.63
N ALA A 171 22.47 11.32 8.91
CA ALA A 171 22.20 10.82 10.26
C ALA A 171 23.39 10.04 10.83
N ILE A 172 24.08 9.23 10.03
CA ILE A 172 25.22 8.41 10.45
C ILE A 172 26.52 9.23 10.55
N SER A 173 26.84 10.02 9.53
CA SER A 173 28.16 10.67 9.39
C SER A 173 28.23 12.09 9.95
N GLU A 174 27.11 12.83 9.95
CA GLU A 174 27.11 14.28 10.10
C GLU A 174 26.55 14.78 11.43
N TYR A 175 26.32 13.92 12.43
CA TYR A 175 25.95 14.45 13.74
C TYR A 175 27.09 15.31 14.32
N GLN A 176 26.92 16.63 14.17
CA GLN A 176 27.79 17.70 14.62
C GLN A 176 27.26 18.37 15.89
N GLY A 177 26.15 17.88 16.44
CA GLY A 177 25.51 18.49 17.60
C GLY A 177 26.50 18.71 18.74
N ALA A 178 26.45 19.90 19.31
CA ALA A 178 27.35 20.33 20.35
C ALA A 178 27.24 19.40 21.55
N HIS A 179 28.33 18.69 21.85
CA HIS A 179 28.45 17.86 23.03
C HIS A 179 29.76 18.21 23.75
N CYS A 180 29.82 18.01 25.07
CA CYS A 180 31.01 18.36 25.83
C CYS A 180 32.24 17.54 25.39
N ALA A 181 33.37 18.22 25.21
CA ALA A 181 34.55 17.68 24.54
C ALA A 181 35.17 16.45 25.21
N GLN A 182 34.95 16.26 26.52
CA GLN A 182 35.65 15.27 27.34
C GLN A 182 34.74 14.15 27.88
N CYS A 183 33.47 14.09 27.51
CA CYS A 183 32.60 13.04 28.05
C CYS A 183 32.87 11.68 27.38
N ARG A 184 33.44 10.79 28.18
CA ARG A 184 33.77 9.40 27.82
C ARG A 184 32.54 8.58 27.42
N PHE A 185 31.39 8.84 28.05
CA PHE A 185 30.16 8.09 27.79
C PHE A 185 29.71 8.29 26.35
N TRP A 186 29.67 9.54 25.89
CA TRP A 186 29.34 9.87 24.51
C TRP A 186 30.34 9.34 23.49
N ARG A 187 31.64 9.42 23.77
CA ARG A 187 32.68 8.88 22.89
C ARG A 187 32.51 7.38 22.65
N ALA A 188 32.04 6.64 23.65
CA ALA A 188 31.74 5.21 23.53
C ALA A 188 30.36 4.94 22.90
N GLN A 189 29.34 5.71 23.28
CA GLN A 189 27.95 5.46 22.89
C GLN A 189 27.65 5.90 21.45
N ARG A 190 28.18 7.03 20.99
CA ARG A 190 27.86 7.58 19.65
C ARG A 190 28.16 6.59 18.52
N PRO A 191 29.35 5.95 18.43
CA PRO A 191 29.62 4.95 17.41
C PRO A 191 28.68 3.74 17.50
N ALA A 192 28.30 3.32 18.71
CA ALA A 192 27.39 2.21 18.92
C ALA A 192 25.95 2.54 18.45
N ILE A 193 25.50 3.78 18.63
CA ILE A 193 24.22 4.26 18.06
C ILE A 193 24.33 4.31 16.53
N ALA A 194 25.39 4.91 15.99
CA ALA A 194 25.61 5.00 14.54
C ALA A 194 25.64 3.62 13.87
N GLN A 195 26.26 2.62 14.51
CA GLN A 195 26.31 1.25 14.03
C GLN A 195 24.93 0.59 13.96
N GLN A 196 24.00 0.94 14.86
CA GLN A 196 22.63 0.40 14.85
C GLN A 196 21.80 0.84 13.64
N PHE A 197 22.16 1.93 12.96
CA PHE A 197 21.53 2.29 11.69
C PHE A 197 21.86 1.29 10.57
N GLY A 198 23.03 0.63 10.62
CA GLY A 198 23.38 -0.49 9.74
C GLY A 198 23.32 -0.19 8.23
N HIS A 199 23.36 1.08 7.83
CA HIS A 199 23.13 1.54 6.45
C HIS A 199 21.83 1.04 5.81
N ALA A 200 20.79 0.80 6.62
CA ALA A 200 19.52 0.31 6.12
C ALA A 200 18.42 1.36 6.36
N LEU A 201 17.73 1.82 5.32
CA LEU A 201 16.67 2.83 5.42
C LEU A 201 15.58 2.49 6.45
N ARG A 202 15.30 1.20 6.67
CA ARG A 202 14.39 0.71 7.72
C ARG A 202 14.74 1.23 9.12
N SER A 203 16.02 1.51 9.39
CA SER A 203 16.48 1.97 10.69
C SER A 203 15.89 3.33 11.05
N LEU A 204 15.57 4.18 10.06
CA LEU A 204 14.92 5.46 10.25
C LEU A 204 13.50 5.33 10.84
N ARG A 205 12.90 4.14 10.76
CA ARG A 205 11.60 3.84 11.39
C ARG A 205 11.72 3.24 12.80
N ARG A 206 12.95 2.94 13.26
CA ARG A 206 13.24 2.29 14.54
C ARG A 206 14.06 3.19 15.45
N LEU A 207 13.89 4.51 15.34
CA LEU A 207 14.64 5.48 16.14
C LEU A 207 14.47 5.24 17.65
N ASP A 208 13.28 4.81 18.10
CA ASP A 208 13.06 4.43 19.51
C ASP A 208 14.03 3.36 19.99
N GLU A 209 14.24 2.32 19.19
CA GLU A 209 15.13 1.20 19.55
C GLU A 209 16.61 1.58 19.44
N ILE A 210 16.95 2.40 18.44
CA ILE A 210 18.31 2.86 18.17
C ILE A 210 18.79 3.81 19.28
N PHE A 211 17.91 4.72 19.70
CA PHE A 211 18.17 5.70 20.75
C PHE A 211 17.76 5.20 22.14
N ALA A 212 17.37 3.94 22.31
CA ALA A 212 17.12 3.37 23.64
C ALA A 212 18.39 3.35 24.50
N ASP A 213 18.24 3.59 25.80
CA ASP A 213 19.34 3.41 26.74
C ASP A 213 19.59 1.92 27.00
N ARG A 214 20.86 1.53 26.94
CA ARG A 214 21.30 0.15 27.21
C ARG A 214 22.38 0.21 28.28
N GLY A 215 22.09 -0.34 29.46
CA GLY A 215 23.05 -0.41 30.57
C GLY A 215 22.96 0.77 31.54
N GLU A 216 24.11 1.32 31.92
CA GLU A 216 24.21 2.40 32.91
C GLU A 216 23.52 3.69 32.42
N LYS A 217 22.86 4.40 33.35
CA LYS A 217 22.15 5.63 33.05
C LYS A 217 23.13 6.68 32.47
N PRO A 218 22.86 7.25 31.28
CA PRO A 218 23.71 8.28 30.70
C PRO A 218 23.75 9.55 31.58
N PRO A 219 24.85 10.31 31.54
CA PRO A 219 24.85 11.70 31.98
C PRO A 219 23.82 12.52 31.20
N THR A 220 23.27 13.57 31.81
CA THR A 220 22.27 14.46 31.19
C THR A 220 22.76 15.06 29.88
N CYS A 221 24.05 15.43 29.78
CA CYS A 221 24.61 15.94 28.53
C CYS A 221 24.55 14.94 27.36
N CYS A 222 24.57 13.63 27.65
CA CYS A 222 24.38 12.59 26.64
C CYS A 222 22.91 12.39 26.29
N GLU A 223 22.01 12.45 27.27
CA GLU A 223 20.55 12.42 27.05
C GLU A 223 20.12 13.56 26.11
N ASP A 224 20.57 14.79 26.39
CA ASP A 224 20.27 15.97 25.58
C ASP A 224 20.80 15.84 24.14
N ALA A 225 22.03 15.34 23.97
CA ALA A 225 22.62 15.11 22.66
C ALA A 225 21.90 14.00 21.87
N LYS A 226 21.47 12.92 22.52
CA LYS A 226 20.65 11.87 21.88
C LYS A 226 19.31 12.44 21.42
N LEU A 227 18.66 13.23 22.29
CA LEU A 227 17.38 13.84 21.97
C LEU A 227 17.50 14.82 20.80
N LEU A 228 18.54 15.65 20.79
CA LEU A 228 18.81 16.58 19.68
C LEU A 228 19.04 15.83 18.37
N TRP A 229 19.94 14.85 18.37
CA TRP A 229 20.22 14.04 17.17
C TRP A 229 18.96 13.37 16.63
N ARG A 230 18.18 12.74 17.51
CA ARG A 230 16.90 12.14 17.13
C ARG A 230 15.94 13.16 16.54
N THR A 231 15.81 14.33 17.17
CA THR A 231 14.92 15.39 16.72
C THR A 231 15.31 15.89 15.33
N GLU A 232 16.60 16.06 15.06
CA GLU A 232 17.12 16.47 13.74
C GLU A 232 16.77 15.44 12.66
N ILE A 233 16.91 14.14 12.95
CA ILE A 233 16.51 13.07 12.03
C ILE A 233 15.01 13.13 11.77
N GLU A 234 14.18 13.22 12.82
CA GLU A 234 12.71 13.28 12.68
C GLU A 234 12.26 14.51 11.89
N GLN A 235 12.93 15.65 12.06
CA GLN A 235 12.70 16.84 11.24
C GLN A 235 13.10 16.61 9.79
N GLY A 236 14.26 15.98 9.55
CA GLY A 236 14.71 15.58 8.22
C GLY A 236 13.71 14.66 7.52
N MET A 237 13.17 13.66 8.22
CA MET A 237 12.14 12.76 7.70
C MET A 237 10.89 13.52 7.26
N LYS A 238 10.44 14.51 8.05
CA LYS A 238 9.28 15.36 7.71
C LYS A 238 9.57 16.32 6.55
N ALA A 239 10.83 16.69 6.34
CA ALA A 239 11.26 17.57 5.26
C ALA A 239 11.43 16.84 3.91
N ILE A 240 11.51 15.50 3.91
CA ILE A 240 11.51 14.75 2.66
C ILE A 240 10.18 14.98 1.93
N PRO A 241 10.20 15.44 0.67
CA PRO A 241 8.99 15.68 -0.08
C PRO A 241 8.14 14.41 -0.20
N SER A 242 6.82 14.59 -0.31
CA SER A 242 5.90 13.50 -0.65
C SER A 242 6.36 12.80 -1.92
N PHE A 243 6.14 11.48 -2.04
CA PHE A 243 6.45 10.74 -3.27
C PHE A 243 5.83 11.43 -4.50
N THR A 244 4.64 12.00 -4.34
CA THR A 244 3.90 12.71 -5.39
C THR A 244 4.63 13.91 -5.99
N SER A 245 5.61 14.52 -5.29
CA SER A 245 6.39 15.62 -5.86
C SER A 245 7.51 15.16 -6.78
N PHE A 246 7.77 13.86 -6.84
CA PHE A 246 8.79 13.26 -7.70
C PHE A 246 8.22 12.72 -9.00
N VAL A 247 6.89 12.57 -9.09
CA VAL A 247 6.12 12.10 -10.25
C VAL A 247 5.92 13.22 -11.27
#